data_AF-A0A350ICS3-F1
#
_entry.id   AF-A0A350ICS3-F1
#
_cell.length_a   1.000
_cell.length_b   1.000
_cell.length_c   1.000
_cell.angle_alpha   90.00
_cell.angle_beta   90.00
_cell.angle_gamma   90.00
#
_symmetry.space_group_name_H-M   'P 1'
#
loop_
_entity.id
_entity.type
_entity.pdbx_description
1 polymer ?
#
loop_
_entity_poly.entity_id
_entity_poly.type
_entity_poly.pdbx_seq_one_letter_code
_entity_poly.pdbx_strand_id
1 'polypeptide(L)'
;MLNKDIILQQEVLKDLTAEQVQAIETLSKNDENIVLGEKTGRDAQGIETDVLEATGIPKNQGEKYYDYMKRAFADYKNQIDTLSSTNDTLTTQLADGGGNKVSSSQLDAAKQELIDANTRIEAFNTQISNLESDFAAQLAERDKASLMLGLKSEISGATAGLKPKSGYGEDEFLDIVQMKTDRLLQTHEVENIGTATEPIYQWRDKAGKLLVNPQNANNPYSTKELIMREVGNYVDAGKKSSGTGLKGAESRTQSLGSASTKDEARIAIEADLASRGIAKGGDKYQAAFAEMYNTPEVKALPMG
;
A
#
# COMPACT_ATOMS: atom_id res chain seq x y z
N MET A 1 6.81 2.15 -14.63
CA MET A 1 5.53 1.69 -15.22
C MET A 1 5.14 2.54 -16.40
N LEU A 2 4.97 1.95 -17.59
CA LEU A 2 4.34 2.64 -18.72
C LEU A 2 2.84 2.78 -18.45
N ASN A 3 2.27 3.91 -18.85
CA ASN A 3 0.84 4.15 -18.88
C ASN A 3 0.42 4.62 -20.28
N LYS A 4 -0.88 4.64 -20.54
CA LYS A 4 -1.47 5.05 -21.82
C LYS A 4 -0.88 6.35 -22.36
N ASP A 5 -0.68 7.35 -21.50
CA ASP A 5 -0.21 8.66 -21.91
C ASP A 5 1.25 8.61 -22.40
N ILE A 6 2.12 7.89 -21.68
CA ILE A 6 3.52 7.69 -22.09
C ILE A 6 3.61 6.88 -23.39
N ILE A 7 2.72 5.89 -23.56
CA ILE A 7 2.66 5.03 -24.75
C ILE A 7 2.24 5.86 -25.97
N LEU A 8 1.16 6.63 -25.86
CA LEU A 8 0.60 7.41 -26.97
C LEU A 8 1.40 8.67 -27.30
N GLN A 9 2.25 9.16 -26.39
CA GLN A 9 3.24 10.21 -26.68
C GLN A 9 4.33 9.75 -27.66
N GLN A 10 4.52 8.44 -27.87
CA GLN A 10 5.44 7.95 -28.88
C GLN A 10 4.77 8.00 -30.25
N GLU A 11 5.30 8.82 -31.15
CA GLU A 11 4.74 9.04 -32.49
C GLU A 11 4.47 7.75 -33.27
N VAL A 12 5.29 6.71 -33.04
CA VAL A 12 5.17 5.39 -33.69
C VAL A 12 4.04 4.53 -33.08
N LEU A 13 3.59 4.84 -31.87
CA LEU A 13 2.62 4.07 -31.09
C LEU A 13 1.27 4.79 -30.91
N LYS A 14 1.14 6.02 -31.42
CA LYS A 14 -0.07 6.86 -31.27
C LYS A 14 -1.34 6.25 -31.88
N ASP A 15 -1.20 5.40 -32.91
CA ASP A 15 -2.31 4.80 -33.65
C ASP A 15 -2.70 3.40 -33.10
N LEU A 16 -2.15 3.00 -31.94
CA LEU A 16 -2.53 1.76 -31.28
C LEU A 16 -3.98 1.80 -30.79
N THR A 17 -4.68 0.67 -30.90
CA THR A 17 -6.05 0.55 -30.37
C THR A 17 -6.07 0.56 -28.85
N ALA A 18 -7.22 0.86 -28.26
CA ALA A 18 -7.39 0.85 -26.81
C ALA A 18 -7.02 -0.52 -26.19
N GLU A 19 -7.39 -1.62 -26.83
CA GLU A 19 -6.99 -2.96 -26.36
C GLU A 19 -5.47 -3.17 -26.44
N GLN A 20 -4.81 -2.67 -27.48
CA GLN A 20 -3.36 -2.78 -27.65
C GLN A 20 -2.61 -1.96 -26.58
N VAL A 21 -3.08 -0.75 -26.29
CA VAL A 21 -2.51 0.09 -25.21
C VAL A 21 -2.69 -0.58 -23.86
N GLN A 22 -3.89 -1.10 -23.55
CA GLN A 22 -4.15 -1.78 -22.28
C GLN A 22 -3.31 -3.06 -22.12
N ALA A 23 -3.06 -3.79 -23.21
CA ALA A 23 -2.16 -4.93 -23.21
C ALA A 23 -0.71 -4.51 -22.89
N ILE A 24 -0.22 -3.40 -23.46
CA ILE A 24 1.12 -2.87 -23.17
C ILE A 24 1.24 -2.39 -21.73
N GLU A 25 0.23 -1.69 -21.19
CA GLU A 25 0.22 -1.30 -19.77
C GLU A 25 0.27 -2.51 -18.84
N THR A 26 -0.47 -3.57 -19.18
CA THR A 26 -0.50 -4.82 -18.40
C THR A 26 0.85 -5.53 -18.47
N LEU A 27 1.45 -5.62 -19.66
CA LEU A 27 2.79 -6.17 -19.83
C LEU A 27 3.84 -5.36 -19.06
N SER A 28 3.78 -4.03 -19.11
CA SER A 28 4.70 -3.17 -18.36
C SER A 28 4.54 -3.33 -16.84
N LYS A 29 3.31 -3.44 -16.33
CA LYS A 29 3.03 -3.75 -14.92
C LYS A 29 3.62 -5.08 -14.51
N ASN A 30 3.40 -6.12 -15.30
CA ASN A 30 3.87 -7.46 -15.01
C ASN A 30 5.40 -7.54 -15.07
N ASP A 31 6.03 -6.92 -16.07
CA ASP A 31 7.48 -6.84 -16.23
C ASP A 31 8.12 -6.10 -15.05
N GLU A 32 7.56 -4.96 -14.64
CA GLU A 32 8.08 -4.19 -13.50
C GLU A 32 7.90 -4.96 -12.19
N ASN A 33 6.79 -5.70 -12.00
CA ASN A 33 6.59 -6.59 -10.86
C ASN A 33 7.61 -7.75 -10.84
N ILE A 34 7.95 -8.32 -12.00
CA ILE A 34 8.97 -9.36 -12.13
C ILE A 34 10.35 -8.78 -11.81
N VAL A 35 10.73 -7.66 -12.43
CA VAL A 35 12.03 -7.00 -12.21
C VAL A 35 12.20 -6.57 -10.75
N LEU A 36 11.15 -6.04 -10.11
CA LEU A 36 11.15 -5.73 -8.68
C LEU A 36 11.31 -7.00 -7.85
N GLY A 37 10.56 -8.06 -8.16
CA GLY A 37 10.67 -9.35 -7.47
C GLY A 37 12.07 -9.98 -7.59
N GLU A 38 12.68 -9.93 -8.78
CA GLU A 38 14.04 -10.41 -9.04
C GLU A 38 15.10 -9.56 -8.34
N LYS A 39 14.92 -8.23 -8.29
CA LYS A 39 15.82 -7.34 -7.59
C LYS A 39 15.75 -7.57 -6.08
N THR A 40 14.54 -7.61 -5.50
CA THR A 40 14.35 -7.94 -4.09
C THR A 40 14.87 -9.33 -3.75
N GLY A 41 14.71 -10.32 -4.64
CA GLY A 41 15.27 -11.66 -4.47
C GLY A 41 16.79 -11.68 -4.48
N ARG A 42 17.44 -10.92 -5.38
CA ARG A 42 18.90 -10.76 -5.43
C ARG A 42 19.45 -10.05 -4.20
N ASP A 43 18.82 -8.97 -3.78
CA ASP A 43 19.21 -8.20 -2.60
C ASP A 43 19.09 -9.07 -1.34
N ALA A 44 18.00 -9.84 -1.21
CA ALA A 44 17.84 -10.81 -0.13
C ALA A 44 18.91 -11.91 -0.14
N GLN A 45 19.27 -12.46 -1.32
CA GLN A 45 20.34 -13.45 -1.44
C GLN A 45 21.73 -12.91 -1.05
N GLY A 46 22.02 -11.65 -1.43
CA GLY A 46 23.27 -10.99 -1.02
C GLY A 46 23.36 -10.88 0.49
N ILE A 47 22.31 -10.37 1.13
CA ILE A 47 22.23 -10.25 2.58
C ILE A 47 22.30 -11.62 3.27
N GLU A 48 21.63 -12.64 2.74
CA GLU A 48 21.72 -14.00 3.27
C GLU A 48 23.14 -14.55 3.23
N THR A 49 23.90 -14.23 2.17
CA THR A 49 25.31 -14.62 2.02
C THR A 49 26.16 -13.90 3.05
N ASP A 50 26.01 -12.58 3.19
CA ASP A 50 26.76 -11.78 4.15
C ASP A 50 26.50 -12.23 5.59
N VAL A 51 25.25 -12.56 5.93
CA VAL A 51 24.87 -13.08 7.26
C VAL A 51 25.52 -14.44 7.52
N LEU A 52 25.53 -15.34 6.53
CA LEU A 52 26.21 -16.62 6.64
C LEU A 52 27.72 -16.44 6.84
N GLU A 53 28.37 -15.58 6.04
CA GLU A 53 29.81 -15.32 6.16
C GLU A 53 30.17 -14.68 7.51
N ALA A 54 29.33 -13.76 8.01
CA ALA A 54 29.55 -13.07 9.27
C ALA A 54 29.30 -13.94 10.51
N THR A 55 28.23 -14.74 10.50
CA THR A 55 27.78 -15.48 11.69
C THR A 55 28.19 -16.95 11.66
N GLY A 56 28.49 -17.50 10.49
CA GLY A 56 28.67 -18.94 10.27
C GLY A 56 27.38 -19.75 10.36
N ILE A 57 26.22 -19.10 10.52
CA ILE A 57 24.93 -19.76 10.75
C ILE A 57 24.17 -19.83 9.43
N PRO A 58 23.87 -21.01 8.89
CA PRO A 58 23.13 -21.14 7.64
C PRO A 58 21.62 -20.91 7.81
N LYS A 59 20.97 -20.50 6.73
CA LYS A 59 19.51 -20.40 6.64
C LYS A 59 18.86 -21.79 6.62
N ASN A 60 17.78 -21.95 7.35
CA ASN A 60 17.00 -23.19 7.34
C ASN A 60 16.14 -23.28 6.06
N GLN A 61 15.84 -24.50 5.64
CA GLN A 61 14.97 -24.71 4.48
C GLN A 61 13.56 -24.13 4.74
N GLY A 62 13.07 -23.30 3.82
CA GLY A 62 11.76 -22.65 3.93
C GLY A 62 11.70 -21.49 4.95
N GLU A 63 12.81 -21.17 5.60
CA GLU A 63 12.92 -20.01 6.48
C GLU A 63 12.90 -18.73 5.65
N LYS A 64 12.02 -17.80 6.02
CA LYS A 64 12.00 -16.48 5.41
C LYS A 64 13.30 -15.77 5.76
N TYR A 65 13.87 -15.04 4.81
CA TYR A 65 15.18 -14.37 4.98
C TYR A 65 15.23 -13.48 6.23
N TYR A 66 14.12 -12.82 6.57
CA TYR A 66 14.01 -12.01 7.79
C TYR A 66 14.10 -12.82 9.08
N ASP A 67 13.42 -13.96 9.14
CA ASP A 67 13.43 -14.85 10.29
C ASP A 67 14.83 -15.47 10.46
N TYR A 68 15.48 -15.79 9.35
CA TYR A 68 16.87 -16.24 9.31
C TYR A 68 17.82 -15.21 9.92
N MET A 69 17.79 -13.95 9.45
CA MET A 69 18.67 -12.91 9.98
C MET A 69 18.49 -12.74 11.49
N LYS A 70 17.24 -12.64 11.96
CA LYS A 70 16.92 -12.52 13.39
C LYS A 70 17.51 -13.68 14.19
N ARG A 71 17.33 -14.92 13.70
CA ARG A 71 17.85 -16.12 14.37
C ARG A 71 19.37 -16.12 14.39
N ALA A 72 20.01 -15.90 13.24
CA ALA A 72 21.47 -15.90 13.13
C ALA A 72 22.10 -14.85 14.06
N PHE A 73 21.55 -13.64 14.12
CA PHE A 73 22.05 -12.60 15.01
C PHE A 73 21.78 -12.89 16.50
N ALA A 74 20.62 -13.45 16.84
CA ALA A 74 20.32 -13.85 18.21
C ALA A 74 21.27 -14.94 18.71
N ASP A 75 21.50 -15.97 17.89
CA ASP A 75 22.41 -17.07 18.21
C ASP A 75 23.86 -16.58 18.34
N TYR A 76 24.30 -15.70 17.44
CA TYR A 76 25.64 -15.12 17.50
C TYR A 76 25.83 -14.23 18.73
N LYS A 77 24.83 -13.41 19.08
CA LYS A 77 24.83 -12.64 20.34
C LYS A 77 24.95 -13.54 21.57
N ASN A 78 24.23 -14.66 21.61
CA ASN A 78 24.32 -15.60 22.73
C ASN A 78 25.73 -16.22 22.86
N GLN A 79 26.39 -16.50 21.72
CA GLN A 79 27.78 -16.97 21.72
C GLN A 79 28.74 -15.93 22.31
N ILE A 80 28.56 -14.65 21.94
CA ILE A 80 29.31 -13.52 22.51
C ILE A 80 29.11 -13.41 24.02
N ASP A 81 27.86 -13.43 24.49
CA ASP A 81 27.55 -13.29 25.91
C ASP A 81 28.17 -14.45 26.72
N THR A 82 28.22 -15.65 26.14
CA THR A 82 28.88 -16.84 26.72
C THR A 82 30.40 -16.68 26.78
N LEU A 83 31.02 -16.19 25.70
CA LEU A 83 32.47 -15.93 25.64
C LEU A 83 32.89 -14.84 26.63
N SER A 84 32.12 -13.76 26.75
CA SER A 84 32.36 -12.70 27.74
C SER A 84 32.32 -13.23 29.17
N SER A 85 31.29 -14.01 29.51
CA SER A 85 31.14 -14.63 30.84
C SER A 85 32.29 -15.61 31.15
N THR A 86 32.73 -16.37 30.15
CA THR A 86 33.90 -17.26 30.28
C THR A 86 35.17 -16.47 30.51
N ASN A 87 35.35 -15.34 29.80
CA ASN A 87 36.51 -14.48 29.96
C ASN A 87 36.56 -13.80 31.34
N ASP A 88 35.41 -13.37 31.86
CA ASP A 88 35.31 -12.81 33.22
C ASP A 88 35.73 -13.86 34.26
N THR A 89 35.24 -15.10 34.09
CA THR A 89 35.59 -16.23 34.96
C THR A 89 37.09 -16.50 34.94
N LEU A 90 37.69 -16.58 33.75
CA LEU A 90 39.13 -16.78 33.60
C LEU A 90 39.92 -15.62 34.23
N THR A 91 39.48 -14.38 34.01
CA THR A 91 40.10 -13.19 34.59
C THR A 91 40.11 -13.23 36.12
N THR A 92 39.00 -13.65 36.75
CA THR A 92 38.92 -13.84 38.21
C THR A 92 39.85 -14.96 38.68
N GLN A 93 39.84 -16.13 38.03
CA GLN A 93 40.71 -17.26 38.39
C GLN A 93 42.21 -16.92 38.30
N LEU A 94 42.57 -16.07 37.34
CA LEU A 94 43.93 -15.56 37.17
C LEU A 94 44.33 -14.56 38.26
N ALA A 95 43.39 -13.72 38.72
CA ALA A 95 43.62 -12.82 39.85
C ALA A 95 43.79 -13.58 41.18
N ASP A 96 43.09 -14.71 41.35
CA ASP A 96 43.08 -15.51 42.59
C ASP A 96 44.28 -16.45 42.74
N GLY A 97 45.26 -16.40 41.82
CA GLY A 97 46.54 -17.10 41.98
C GLY A 97 46.48 -18.62 41.81
N GLY A 98 45.54 -19.14 41.01
CA GLY A 98 45.43 -20.56 40.66
C GLY A 98 46.63 -21.05 39.85
N GLY A 99 47.70 -21.46 40.53
CA GLY A 99 48.94 -21.95 39.96
C GLY A 99 48.76 -23.13 38.98
N ASN A 100 49.39 -22.95 37.82
CA ASN A 100 49.56 -23.82 36.64
C ASN A 100 48.50 -23.77 35.52
N LYS A 101 48.93 -23.13 34.41
CA LYS A 101 48.58 -23.32 32.97
C LYS A 101 47.78 -22.24 32.23
N VAL A 102 48.10 -20.96 32.41
CA VAL A 102 47.98 -19.97 31.31
C VAL A 102 49.26 -19.11 31.33
N SER A 103 50.11 -19.19 30.30
CA SER A 103 51.27 -18.31 30.20
C SER A 103 50.80 -16.86 29.99
N SER A 104 51.59 -15.86 30.38
CA SER A 104 51.19 -14.44 30.14
C SER A 104 50.91 -14.17 28.66
N SER A 105 51.61 -14.87 27.75
CA SER A 105 51.35 -14.80 26.32
C SER A 105 49.96 -15.31 25.90
N GLN A 106 49.44 -16.35 26.57
CA GLN A 106 48.08 -16.85 26.33
C GLN A 106 47.03 -15.90 26.89
N LEU A 107 47.35 -15.22 27.99
CA LEU A 107 46.50 -14.20 28.60
C LEU A 107 46.40 -12.93 27.72
N ASP A 108 47.54 -12.49 27.18
CA ASP A 108 47.60 -11.34 26.29
C ASP A 108 46.89 -11.64 24.96
N ALA A 109 47.03 -12.87 24.44
CA ALA A 109 46.28 -13.33 23.27
C ALA A 109 44.77 -13.32 23.53
N ALA A 110 44.30 -13.86 24.67
CA ALA A 110 42.88 -13.87 25.03
C ALA A 110 42.30 -12.45 25.19
N LYS A 111 43.07 -11.52 25.77
CA LYS A 111 42.68 -10.10 25.85
C LYS A 111 42.55 -9.46 24.47
N GLN A 112 43.49 -9.75 23.57
CA GLN A 112 43.43 -9.21 22.21
C GLN A 112 42.24 -9.78 21.44
N GLU A 113 41.97 -11.08 21.54
CA GLU A 113 40.78 -11.71 20.93
C GLU A 113 39.47 -11.08 21.45
N LEU A 114 39.40 -10.74 22.73
CA LEU A 114 38.24 -10.04 23.29
C LEU A 114 38.09 -8.62 22.73
N ILE A 115 39.18 -7.86 22.62
CA ILE A 115 39.17 -6.52 22.03
C ILE A 115 38.71 -6.59 20.57
N ASP A 116 39.24 -7.54 19.81
CA ASP A 116 38.88 -7.76 18.41
C ASP A 116 37.41 -8.19 18.29
N ALA A 117 36.93 -9.05 19.20
CA ALA A 117 35.52 -9.44 19.26
C ALA A 117 34.60 -8.24 19.57
N ASN A 118 34.96 -7.40 20.54
CA ASN A 118 34.21 -6.18 20.87
C ASN A 118 34.16 -5.20 19.70
N THR A 119 35.28 -5.04 18.98
CA THR A 119 35.34 -4.20 17.78
C THR A 119 34.41 -4.74 16.68
N ARG A 120 34.39 -6.06 16.48
CA ARG A 120 33.45 -6.70 15.52
C ARG A 120 31.99 -6.53 15.96
N ILE A 121 31.69 -6.58 17.25
CA ILE A 121 30.34 -6.35 17.79
C ILE A 121 29.88 -4.92 17.50
N GLU A 122 30.73 -3.92 17.72
CA GLU A 122 30.39 -2.53 17.42
C GLU A 122 30.16 -2.30 15.92
N ALA A 123 31.00 -2.90 15.07
CA ALA A 123 30.82 -2.87 13.63
C ALA A 123 29.49 -3.52 13.21
N PHE A 124 29.13 -4.65 13.81
CA PHE A 124 27.85 -5.32 13.53
C PHE A 124 26.64 -4.56 14.05
N ASN A 125 26.70 -3.96 15.24
CA ASN A 125 25.62 -3.11 15.73
C ASN A 125 25.34 -1.95 14.76
N THR A 126 26.41 -1.39 14.18
CA THR A 126 26.29 -0.36 13.14
C THR A 126 25.63 -0.92 11.87
N GLN A 127 26.04 -2.11 11.41
CA GLN A 127 25.43 -2.75 10.23
C GLN A 127 23.96 -3.13 10.45
N ILE A 128 23.58 -3.61 11.64
CA ILE A 128 22.19 -3.90 12.01
C ILE A 128 21.35 -2.63 11.96
N SER A 129 21.84 -1.55 12.57
CA SER A 129 21.15 -0.25 12.55
C SER A 129 20.93 0.25 11.11
N ASN A 130 21.94 0.10 10.25
CA ASN A 130 21.83 0.46 8.84
C ASN A 130 20.81 -0.42 8.11
N LEU A 131 20.86 -1.75 8.30
CA LEU A 131 19.90 -2.68 7.71
C LEU A 131 18.46 -2.41 8.18
N GLU A 132 18.25 -2.12 9.47
CA GLU A 132 16.94 -1.75 10.01
C GLU A 132 16.40 -0.47 9.34
N SER A 133 17.26 0.53 9.18
CA SER A 133 16.92 1.77 8.48
C SER A 133 16.59 1.52 7.01
N ASP A 134 17.40 0.72 6.31
CA ASP A 134 17.20 0.39 4.90
C ASP A 134 15.91 -0.42 4.69
N PHE A 135 15.63 -1.39 5.56
CA PHE A 135 14.39 -2.16 5.52
C PHE A 135 13.16 -1.30 5.81
N ALA A 136 13.24 -0.41 6.81
CA ALA A 136 12.15 0.51 7.11
C ALA A 136 11.85 1.44 5.92
N ALA A 137 12.90 1.94 5.25
CA ALA A 137 12.77 2.75 4.05
C ALA A 137 12.16 1.96 2.88
N GLN A 138 12.63 0.73 2.63
CA GLN A 138 12.09 -0.12 1.56
C GLN A 138 10.63 -0.52 1.82
N LEU A 139 10.26 -0.81 3.07
CA LEU A 139 8.88 -1.13 3.44
C LEU A 139 7.97 0.08 3.21
N ALA A 140 8.39 1.27 3.66
CA ALA A 140 7.64 2.50 3.46
C ALA A 140 7.46 2.83 1.97
N GLU A 141 8.51 2.65 1.15
CA GLU A 141 8.42 2.89 -0.29
C GLU A 141 7.51 1.87 -0.98
N ARG A 142 7.58 0.59 -0.60
CA ARG A 142 6.71 -0.46 -1.13
C ARG A 142 5.23 -0.21 -0.77
N ASP A 143 4.96 0.16 0.49
CA ASP A 143 3.60 0.44 0.95
C ASP A 143 3.03 1.69 0.25
N LYS A 144 3.87 2.72 0.06
CA LYS A 144 3.53 3.90 -0.75
C LYS A 144 3.27 3.53 -2.21
N ALA A 145 4.10 2.68 -2.83
CA ALA A 145 3.90 2.23 -4.20
C ALA A 145 2.60 1.43 -4.36
N SER A 146 2.28 0.54 -3.41
CA SER A 146 1.04 -0.23 -3.39
C SER A 146 -0.19 0.68 -3.24
N LEU A 147 -0.13 1.62 -2.29
CA LEU A 147 -1.16 2.65 -2.10
C LEU A 147 -1.38 3.44 -3.40
N MET A 148 -0.30 3.92 -4.02
CA MET A 148 -0.38 4.69 -5.26
C MET A 148 -0.91 3.89 -6.44
N LEU A 149 -0.59 2.59 -6.55
CA LEU A 149 -1.12 1.74 -7.60
C LEU A 149 -2.64 1.59 -7.48
N GLY A 150 -3.13 1.26 -6.28
CA GLY A 150 -4.56 1.15 -6.05
C GLY A 150 -5.27 2.49 -6.21
N LEU A 151 -4.68 3.58 -5.71
CA LEU A 151 -5.25 4.92 -5.82
C LEU A 151 -5.33 5.38 -7.28
N LYS A 152 -4.33 5.07 -8.11
CA LYS A 152 -4.39 5.34 -9.57
C LYS A 152 -5.56 4.61 -10.23
N SER A 153 -5.84 3.37 -9.81
CA SER A 153 -7.01 2.62 -10.29
C SER A 153 -8.32 3.30 -9.87
N GLU A 154 -8.41 3.75 -8.62
CA GLU A 154 -9.58 4.49 -8.09
C GLU A 154 -9.77 5.82 -8.82
N ILE A 155 -8.70 6.58 -9.05
CA ILE A 155 -8.71 7.84 -9.82
C ILE A 155 -9.21 7.59 -11.23
N SER A 156 -8.67 6.57 -11.91
CA SER A 156 -9.09 6.21 -13.27
C SER A 156 -10.58 5.85 -13.33
N GLY A 157 -11.07 5.07 -12.36
CA GLY A 157 -12.51 4.79 -12.25
C GLY A 157 -13.35 6.03 -11.96
N ALA A 158 -12.85 6.96 -11.15
CA ALA A 158 -13.53 8.20 -10.82
C ALA A 158 -13.62 9.19 -11.99
N THR A 159 -12.64 9.18 -12.89
CA THR A 159 -12.59 10.05 -14.09
C THR A 159 -13.14 9.37 -15.35
N ALA A 160 -13.38 8.06 -15.30
CA ALA A 160 -13.95 7.32 -16.41
C ALA A 160 -15.30 7.91 -16.85
N GLY A 161 -15.40 8.23 -18.14
CA GLY A 161 -16.63 8.76 -18.75
C GLY A 161 -16.92 10.24 -18.48
N LEU A 162 -16.03 10.98 -17.82
CA LEU A 162 -16.13 12.43 -17.79
C LEU A 162 -15.97 12.99 -19.19
N LYS A 163 -16.79 13.98 -19.54
CA LYS A 163 -16.75 14.65 -20.85
C LYS A 163 -16.41 16.12 -20.67
N PRO A 164 -15.64 16.73 -21.59
CA PRO A 164 -15.36 18.15 -21.55
C PRO A 164 -16.64 18.95 -21.75
N LYS A 165 -16.78 20.03 -20.98
CA LYS A 165 -17.79 21.05 -21.22
C LYS A 165 -17.52 21.74 -22.56
N SER A 166 -18.59 22.18 -23.24
CA SER A 166 -18.48 22.95 -24.48
C SER A 166 -17.48 24.12 -24.34
N GLY A 167 -16.52 24.18 -25.26
CA GLY A 167 -15.43 25.17 -25.25
C GLY A 167 -14.06 24.63 -24.85
N TYR A 168 -13.98 23.39 -24.34
CA TYR A 168 -12.73 22.69 -24.07
C TYR A 168 -12.50 21.56 -25.07
N GLY A 169 -11.26 21.42 -25.54
CA GLY A 169 -10.84 20.23 -26.28
C GLY A 169 -10.79 18.99 -25.37
N GLU A 170 -10.84 17.80 -25.95
CA GLU A 170 -10.76 16.54 -25.18
C GLU A 170 -9.39 16.38 -24.52
N ASP A 171 -8.31 16.63 -25.26
CA ASP A 171 -6.93 16.59 -24.73
C ASP A 171 -6.70 17.64 -23.64
N GLU A 172 -7.16 18.88 -23.88
CA GLU A 172 -7.07 19.97 -22.89
C GLU A 172 -7.81 19.62 -21.59
N PHE A 173 -8.97 18.98 -21.70
CA PHE A 173 -9.73 18.53 -20.55
C PHE A 173 -9.02 17.40 -19.79
N LEU A 174 -8.43 16.43 -20.50
CA LEU A 174 -7.63 15.37 -19.87
C LEU A 174 -6.41 15.93 -19.14
N ASP A 175 -5.71 16.90 -19.74
CA ASP A 175 -4.59 17.61 -19.09
C ASP A 175 -5.04 18.32 -17.80
N ILE A 176 -6.20 18.99 -17.83
CA ILE A 176 -6.77 19.63 -16.65
C ILE A 176 -7.08 18.59 -15.57
N VAL A 177 -7.70 17.47 -15.93
CA VAL A 177 -8.02 16.39 -14.98
C VAL A 177 -6.76 15.83 -14.33
N GLN A 178 -5.72 15.56 -15.14
CA GLN A 178 -4.44 15.06 -14.66
C GLN A 178 -3.77 16.07 -13.72
N MET A 179 -3.63 17.33 -14.16
CA MET A 179 -3.03 18.41 -13.36
C MET A 179 -3.74 18.59 -12.01
N LYS A 180 -5.08 18.58 -11.99
CA LYS A 180 -5.86 18.74 -10.75
C LYS A 180 -5.69 17.54 -9.82
N THR A 181 -5.63 16.34 -10.38
CA THR A 181 -5.40 15.10 -9.62
C THR A 181 -3.99 15.08 -9.01
N ASP A 182 -2.96 15.45 -9.78
CA ASP A 182 -1.59 15.55 -9.28
C ASP A 182 -1.47 16.60 -8.19
N ARG A 183 -2.18 17.73 -8.32
CA ARG A 183 -2.24 18.73 -7.27
C ARG A 183 -2.90 18.19 -5.99
N LEU A 184 -3.97 17.40 -6.10
CA LEU A 184 -4.58 16.74 -4.93
C LEU A 184 -3.56 15.85 -4.23
N LEU A 185 -2.85 15.00 -4.97
CA LEU A 185 -1.81 14.12 -4.43
C LEU A 185 -0.62 14.87 -3.82
N GLN A 186 -0.25 16.03 -4.36
CA GLN A 186 0.80 16.87 -3.76
C GLN A 186 0.36 17.55 -2.46
N THR A 187 -0.89 18.03 -2.41
CA THR A 187 -1.38 18.90 -1.34
C THR A 187 -2.07 18.16 -0.20
N HIS A 188 -2.35 16.87 -0.38
CA HIS A 188 -3.02 16.04 0.60
C HIS A 188 -2.24 14.76 0.87
N GLU A 189 -2.61 14.10 1.95
CA GLU A 189 -2.19 12.74 2.25
C GLU A 189 -3.38 11.81 2.05
N VAL A 190 -3.09 10.57 1.70
CA VAL A 190 -4.11 9.56 1.40
C VAL A 190 -3.70 8.26 2.05
N GLU A 191 -4.67 7.54 2.58
CA GLU A 191 -4.48 6.26 3.26
C GLU A 191 -5.55 5.29 2.77
N ASN A 192 -5.19 4.02 2.58
CA ASN A 192 -6.17 2.95 2.41
C ASN A 192 -6.50 2.35 3.77
N ILE A 193 -7.70 2.63 4.28
CA ILE A 193 -8.22 2.05 5.54
C ILE A 193 -9.10 0.81 5.32
N GLY A 194 -9.28 0.43 4.05
CA GLY A 194 -10.04 -0.75 3.64
C GLY A 194 -9.18 -2.00 3.58
N THR A 195 -9.69 -3.04 2.92
CA THR A 195 -8.92 -4.26 2.66
C THR A 195 -8.19 -4.16 1.32
N ALA A 196 -7.33 -5.13 1.00
CA ALA A 196 -6.68 -5.19 -0.31
C ALA A 196 -7.69 -5.40 -1.45
N THR A 197 -8.80 -6.10 -1.20
CA THR A 197 -9.86 -6.39 -2.19
C THR A 197 -10.97 -5.36 -2.21
N GLU A 198 -11.16 -4.64 -1.11
CA GLU A 198 -12.14 -3.57 -0.96
C GLU A 198 -11.45 -2.34 -0.36
N PRO A 199 -10.66 -1.60 -1.17
CA PRO A 199 -9.91 -0.44 -0.70
C PRO A 199 -10.85 0.72 -0.36
N ILE A 200 -10.52 1.47 0.69
CA ILE A 200 -11.24 2.67 1.11
C ILE A 200 -10.22 3.79 1.32
N TYR A 201 -10.19 4.76 0.41
CA TYR A 201 -9.24 5.86 0.44
C TYR A 201 -9.75 7.02 1.29
N GLN A 202 -9.05 7.33 2.38
CA GLN A 202 -9.26 8.52 3.18
C GLN A 202 -8.25 9.60 2.86
N TRP A 203 -8.73 10.80 2.60
CA TRP A 203 -7.92 11.96 2.28
C TRP A 203 -7.79 12.90 3.47
N ARG A 204 -6.57 13.38 3.73
CA ARG A 204 -6.22 14.27 4.83
C ARG A 204 -5.48 15.49 4.31
N ASP A 205 -5.60 16.62 4.98
CA ASP A 205 -4.70 17.75 4.74
C ASP A 205 -3.29 17.46 5.29
N LYS A 206 -2.33 18.36 5.02
CA LYS A 206 -0.94 18.24 5.51
C LYS A 206 -0.80 18.28 7.04
N ALA A 207 -1.83 18.67 7.77
CA ALA A 207 -1.85 18.63 9.23
C ALA A 207 -2.45 17.30 9.75
N GLY A 208 -2.75 16.35 8.86
CA GLY A 208 -3.34 15.04 9.19
C GLY A 208 -4.85 15.08 9.43
N LYS A 209 -5.51 16.22 9.23
CA LYS A 209 -6.95 16.36 9.46
C LYS A 209 -7.73 15.77 8.28
N LEU A 210 -8.71 14.92 8.60
CA LEU A 210 -9.57 14.28 7.60
C LEU A 210 -10.38 15.31 6.80
N LEU A 211 -10.38 15.16 5.47
CA LEU A 211 -11.20 15.96 4.58
C LEU A 211 -12.63 15.42 4.57
N VAL A 212 -13.57 16.24 5.04
CA VAL A 212 -14.99 15.87 5.15
C VAL A 212 -15.87 16.72 4.23
N ASN A 213 -16.91 16.11 3.69
CA ASN A 213 -17.86 16.73 2.78
C ASN A 213 -19.05 17.34 3.56
N PRO A 214 -19.14 18.67 3.71
CA PRO A 214 -20.25 19.31 4.41
C PRO A 214 -21.59 19.16 3.70
N GLN A 215 -21.58 18.86 2.39
CA GLN A 215 -22.78 18.61 1.60
C GLN A 215 -23.27 17.16 1.73
N ASN A 216 -22.48 16.30 2.36
CA ASN A 216 -22.79 14.89 2.63
C ASN A 216 -22.58 14.58 4.13
N ALA A 217 -23.25 15.34 5.00
CA ALA A 217 -23.27 15.15 6.45
C ALA A 217 -21.89 15.07 7.14
N ASN A 218 -20.88 15.74 6.59
CA ASN A 218 -19.48 15.66 7.03
C ASN A 218 -18.88 14.24 6.98
N ASN A 219 -19.41 13.37 6.11
CA ASN A 219 -18.72 12.12 5.78
C ASN A 219 -17.37 12.42 5.12
N PRO A 220 -16.36 11.54 5.23
CA PRO A 220 -15.10 11.70 4.52
C PRO A 220 -15.37 11.83 3.02
N TYR A 221 -14.66 12.72 2.34
CA TYR A 221 -14.76 12.78 0.89
C TYR A 221 -14.23 11.47 0.27
N SER A 222 -14.97 10.94 -0.69
CA SER A 222 -14.44 9.95 -1.64
C SER A 222 -13.48 10.59 -2.64
N THR A 223 -12.62 9.77 -3.25
CA THR A 223 -11.72 10.19 -4.34
C THR A 223 -12.50 10.85 -5.49
N LYS A 224 -13.65 10.28 -5.88
CA LYS A 224 -14.51 10.83 -6.92
C LYS A 224 -15.09 12.21 -6.58
N GLU A 225 -15.58 12.41 -5.36
CA GLU A 225 -16.12 13.70 -4.94
C GLU A 225 -15.02 14.78 -4.93
N LEU A 226 -13.81 14.45 -4.47
CA LEU A 226 -12.67 15.38 -4.49
C LEU A 226 -12.28 15.76 -5.91
N ILE A 227 -12.12 14.77 -6.79
CA ILE A 227 -11.79 15.03 -8.20
C ILE A 227 -12.88 15.90 -8.83
N MET A 228 -14.16 15.54 -8.68
CA MET A 228 -15.28 16.31 -9.22
C MET A 228 -15.37 17.74 -8.67
N ARG A 229 -14.96 17.96 -7.41
CA ARG A 229 -14.88 19.32 -6.84
C ARG A 229 -13.83 20.16 -7.57
N GLU A 230 -12.69 19.58 -7.93
CA GLU A 230 -11.60 20.28 -8.60
C GLU A 230 -11.82 20.47 -10.11
N VAL A 231 -12.48 19.51 -10.77
CA VAL A 231 -12.66 19.49 -12.24
C VAL A 231 -14.07 19.83 -12.70
N GLY A 232 -15.05 19.91 -11.81
CA GLY A 232 -16.48 20.00 -12.16
C GLY A 232 -16.86 21.21 -13.04
N ASN A 233 -16.09 22.29 -13.00
CA ASN A 233 -16.30 23.46 -13.87
C ASN A 233 -15.97 23.20 -15.35
N TYR A 234 -15.17 22.16 -15.61
CA TYR A 234 -14.68 21.74 -16.92
C TYR A 234 -15.45 20.53 -17.47
N VAL A 235 -16.30 19.90 -16.66
CA VAL A 235 -17.10 18.73 -17.04
C VAL A 235 -18.43 19.17 -17.64
N ASP A 236 -18.84 18.53 -18.74
CA ASP A 236 -20.18 18.67 -19.27
C ASP A 236 -21.17 18.06 -18.27
N ALA A 237 -22.05 18.90 -17.74
CA ALA A 237 -23.13 18.46 -16.85
C ALA A 237 -24.20 17.62 -17.59
N GLY A 238 -24.08 17.47 -18.91
CA GLY A 238 -25.11 16.97 -19.80
C GLY A 238 -26.31 17.92 -19.86
N LYS A 239 -27.33 17.56 -20.63
CA LYS A 239 -28.65 18.21 -20.49
C LYS A 239 -29.18 17.94 -19.09
N LYS A 240 -28.90 18.84 -18.15
CA LYS A 240 -29.75 19.02 -16.97
C LYS A 240 -31.12 19.45 -17.50
N SER A 241 -32.11 18.57 -17.42
CA SER A 241 -33.50 19.03 -17.46
C SER A 241 -33.62 20.15 -16.42
N SER A 242 -34.06 21.32 -16.87
CA SER A 242 -34.38 22.42 -15.98
C SER A 242 -35.49 21.96 -15.06
N GLY A 243 -35.14 21.64 -13.82
CA GLY A 243 -36.05 21.42 -12.71
C GLY A 243 -35.74 22.45 -11.64
N THR A 244 -36.59 23.47 -11.58
CA THR A 244 -36.66 24.50 -10.54
C THR A 244 -36.66 23.87 -9.14
N GLY A 245 -35.81 24.40 -8.24
CA GLY A 245 -36.04 24.33 -6.80
C GLY A 245 -35.16 23.35 -6.01
N LEU A 246 -34.21 23.92 -5.27
CA LEU A 246 -33.77 23.39 -3.99
C LEU A 246 -34.99 23.25 -3.07
N LYS A 247 -35.45 22.04 -2.78
CA LYS A 247 -36.18 21.66 -1.56
C LYS A 247 -36.38 20.14 -1.48
N GLY A 248 -36.06 19.58 -0.32
CA GLY A 248 -36.60 18.31 0.14
C GLY A 248 -35.87 17.08 -0.35
N ALA A 249 -35.42 16.27 0.60
CA ALA A 249 -35.02 14.90 0.37
C ALA A 249 -36.14 14.14 -0.35
N GLU A 250 -35.81 13.43 -1.42
CA GLU A 250 -36.58 12.27 -1.84
C GLU A 250 -35.68 11.28 -2.61
N SER A 251 -35.86 10.03 -2.22
CA SER A 251 -35.11 8.85 -2.59
C SER A 251 -35.03 8.68 -4.11
N ARG A 252 -33.82 8.73 -4.66
CA ARG A 252 -33.55 8.15 -5.98
C ARG A 252 -33.23 6.67 -5.78
N THR A 253 -34.26 5.84 -5.82
CA THR A 253 -34.16 4.44 -6.21
C THR A 253 -33.49 4.36 -7.57
N GLN A 254 -32.22 3.97 -7.61
CA GLN A 254 -31.64 3.41 -8.82
C GLN A 254 -32.44 2.13 -9.07
N SER A 255 -33.11 2.05 -10.21
CA SER A 255 -34.06 0.98 -10.50
C SER A 255 -33.37 -0.38 -10.36
N LEU A 256 -33.82 -1.19 -9.41
CA LEU A 256 -33.51 -2.61 -9.25
C LEU A 256 -34.04 -3.47 -10.44
N GLY A 257 -34.53 -2.82 -11.50
CA GLY A 257 -35.36 -3.40 -12.56
C GLY A 257 -34.69 -4.40 -13.51
N SER A 258 -33.48 -4.88 -13.22
CA SER A 258 -32.82 -5.96 -13.96
C SER A 258 -32.51 -7.20 -13.13
N ALA A 259 -32.79 -7.20 -11.82
CA ALA A 259 -32.57 -8.38 -10.98
C ALA A 259 -33.67 -9.42 -11.23
N SER A 260 -33.28 -10.65 -11.55
CA SER A 260 -34.19 -11.77 -11.81
C SER A 260 -34.32 -12.73 -10.62
N THR A 261 -33.41 -12.64 -9.64
CA THR A 261 -33.42 -13.40 -8.38
C THR A 261 -33.17 -12.50 -7.16
N LYS A 262 -33.49 -13.00 -5.97
CA LYS A 262 -33.22 -12.30 -4.71
C LYS A 262 -31.74 -12.05 -4.44
N ASP A 263 -30.86 -12.97 -4.87
CA ASP A 263 -29.41 -12.79 -4.72
C ASP A 263 -28.84 -11.72 -5.65
N GLU A 264 -29.34 -11.64 -6.89
CA GLU A 264 -28.98 -10.55 -7.81
C GLU A 264 -29.46 -9.19 -7.28
N ALA A 265 -30.68 -9.15 -6.71
CA ALA A 265 -31.21 -7.95 -6.07
C ALA A 265 -30.36 -7.52 -4.87
N ARG A 266 -29.93 -8.48 -4.03
CA ARG A 266 -29.00 -8.22 -2.93
C ARG A 266 -27.70 -7.60 -3.43
N ILE A 267 -27.04 -8.22 -4.40
CA ILE A 267 -25.75 -7.72 -4.94
C ILE A 267 -25.91 -6.32 -5.51
N ALA A 268 -27.01 -6.04 -6.22
CA ALA A 268 -27.29 -4.71 -6.76
C ALA A 268 -27.52 -3.66 -5.67
N ILE A 269 -28.23 -4.01 -4.59
CA ILE A 269 -28.43 -3.12 -3.43
C ILE A 269 -27.10 -2.87 -2.72
N GLU A 270 -26.28 -3.90 -2.50
CA GLU A 270 -24.97 -3.74 -1.88
C GLU A 270 -24.06 -2.82 -2.71
N ALA A 271 -24.07 -2.96 -4.05
CA ALA A 271 -23.32 -2.11 -4.96
C ALA A 271 -23.83 -0.66 -4.98
N ASP A 272 -25.16 -0.46 -4.95
CA ASP A 272 -25.75 0.88 -4.85
C ASP A 272 -25.40 1.56 -3.53
N LEU A 273 -25.49 0.86 -2.40
CA LEU A 273 -25.10 1.38 -1.09
C LEU A 273 -23.60 1.70 -1.02
N ALA A 274 -22.76 0.84 -1.59
CA ALA A 274 -21.32 1.10 -1.70
C ALA A 274 -21.04 2.33 -2.58
N SER A 275 -21.76 2.50 -3.70
CA SER A 275 -21.64 3.68 -4.57
C SER A 275 -22.07 4.98 -3.87
N ARG A 276 -22.93 4.86 -2.85
CA ARG A 276 -23.35 5.95 -1.95
C ARG A 276 -22.42 6.16 -0.76
N GLY A 277 -21.33 5.38 -0.67
CA GLY A 277 -20.37 5.44 0.43
C GLY A 277 -20.91 4.86 1.76
N ILE A 278 -21.94 4.02 1.72
CA ILE A 278 -22.53 3.41 2.91
C ILE A 278 -21.82 2.07 3.17
N ALA A 279 -20.93 2.05 4.16
CA ALA A 279 -20.08 0.91 4.49
C ALA A 279 -20.87 -0.29 5.06
N LYS A 280 -20.61 -1.48 4.52
CA LYS A 280 -21.23 -2.75 4.91
C LYS A 280 -21.00 -3.07 6.38
N GLY A 281 -22.08 -3.39 7.11
CA GLY A 281 -22.03 -3.82 8.52
C GLY A 281 -22.35 -2.76 9.57
N GLY A 282 -22.49 -1.48 9.20
CA GLY A 282 -22.94 -0.43 10.13
C GLY A 282 -24.47 -0.30 10.23
N ASP A 283 -24.97 0.34 11.29
CA ASP A 283 -26.41 0.52 11.53
C ASP A 283 -27.14 1.22 10.36
N LYS A 284 -26.48 2.21 9.73
CA LYS A 284 -27.01 2.90 8.54
C LYS A 284 -27.05 2.00 7.31
N TYR A 285 -26.08 1.10 7.18
CA TYR A 285 -26.10 0.09 6.12
C TYR A 285 -27.23 -0.90 6.35
N GLN A 286 -27.42 -1.40 7.57
CA GLN A 286 -28.51 -2.33 7.86
C GLN A 286 -29.89 -1.69 7.62
N ALA A 287 -30.07 -0.43 8.04
CA ALA A 287 -31.32 0.29 7.80
C ALA A 287 -31.58 0.53 6.30
N ALA A 288 -30.60 1.05 5.56
CA ALA A 288 -30.74 1.34 4.13
C ALA A 288 -30.87 0.07 3.29
N PHE A 289 -30.12 -0.99 3.63
CA PHE A 289 -30.23 -2.30 3.01
C PHE A 289 -31.62 -2.91 3.27
N ALA A 290 -32.11 -2.87 4.50
CA ALA A 290 -33.42 -3.39 4.84
C ALA A 290 -34.56 -2.61 4.14
N GLU A 291 -34.43 -1.30 3.99
CA GLU A 291 -35.39 -0.47 3.25
C GLU A 291 -35.49 -0.88 1.77
N MET A 292 -34.34 -1.09 1.11
CA MET A 292 -34.29 -1.47 -0.31
C MET A 292 -34.63 -2.94 -0.56
N TYR A 293 -34.24 -3.84 0.33
CA TYR A 293 -34.42 -5.29 0.17
C TYR A 293 -35.84 -5.76 0.51
N ASN A 294 -36.58 -5.02 1.34
CA ASN A 294 -37.93 -5.40 1.78
C ASN A 294 -39.07 -4.88 0.89
N THR A 295 -38.75 -4.30 -0.25
CA THR A 295 -39.74 -3.80 -1.22
C THR A 295 -40.59 -4.94 -1.81
N PRO A 296 -41.86 -4.68 -2.17
CA PRO A 296 -42.71 -5.68 -2.82
C PRO A 296 -42.09 -6.31 -4.07
N GLU A 297 -41.35 -5.52 -4.83
CA GLU A 297 -40.68 -5.93 -6.07
C GLU A 297 -39.59 -6.98 -5.81
N VAL A 298 -38.72 -6.78 -4.79
CA VAL A 298 -37.67 -7.74 -4.43
C VAL A 298 -38.26 -8.99 -3.76
N LYS A 299 -39.32 -8.83 -2.96
CA LYS A 299 -40.00 -9.97 -2.30
C LYS A 299 -40.65 -10.93 -3.28
N ALA A 300 -41.12 -10.42 -4.42
CA ALA A 300 -41.74 -11.20 -5.50
C ALA A 300 -40.75 -11.99 -6.36
N LEU A 301 -39.44 -11.73 -6.25
CA LEU A 301 -38.42 -12.48 -6.98
C LEU A 301 -38.24 -13.90 -6.41
N PRO A 302 -37.96 -14.89 -7.27
CA PRO A 302 -37.59 -16.23 -6.82
C PRO A 302 -36.28 -16.20 -6.03
N MET A 303 -36.12 -17.18 -5.12
CA MET A 303 -34.81 -17.42 -4.50
C MET A 303 -33.84 -17.88 -5.60
N GLY A 304 -32.66 -17.27 -5.64
CA GLY A 304 -31.54 -17.66 -6.50
C GLY A 304 -30.76 -18.82 -5.92
#